data_AF-A0A0Z8BDR2-F1
#
_entry.id   AF-A0A0Z8BDR2-F1
#
_cell.length_a   1.000
_cell.length_b   1.000
_cell.length_c   1.000
_cell.angle_alpha   90.00
_cell.angle_beta   90.00
_cell.angle_gamma   90.00
#
_symmetry.space_group_name_H-M   'P 1'
#
loop_
_entity.id
_entity.type
_entity.pdbx_description
1 polymer ?
#
loop_
_entity_poly.entity_id
_entity_poly.type
_entity_poly.pdbx_seq_one_letter_code
_entity_poly.pdbx_strand_id
1 'polypeptide(L)'
;MRILAIDPSSNRIETSTTGIVLLDNAGLVSYWVVPFGARNFSRWFREVGRDLEYDVVIVEEYQVRDNDYSRDNSVAETVEAVQACFPNVELVRNAGYVSDIPDQLLRKLGLWTFDKSHHQDVRAAARLALFWAQRKDIEEVIQDIGNRITQMAS
;
A
#
# COMPACT_ATOMS: atom_id res chain seq x y z
N MET A 1 1.47 2.09 15.95
CA MET A 1 1.85 2.95 14.81
C MET A 1 0.88 2.78 13.66
N ARG A 2 0.33 3.88 13.14
CA ARG A 2 -0.57 3.88 11.99
C ARG A 2 0.15 4.14 10.67
N ILE A 3 0.08 3.16 9.78
CA ILE A 3 0.75 3.17 8.47
C ILE A 3 -0.32 3.24 7.38
N LEU A 4 -0.35 4.34 6.63
CA LEU A 4 -1.15 4.48 5.41
C LEU A 4 -0.29 4.07 4.22
N ALA A 5 -0.56 2.90 3.61
CA ALA A 5 0.19 2.40 2.46
C ALA A 5 -0.65 2.42 1.18
N ILE A 6 0.00 2.82 0.08
CA ILE A 6 -0.63 3.07 -1.21
C ILE A 6 0.09 2.28 -2.31
N ASP A 7 -0.67 1.49 -3.07
CA ASP A 7 -0.25 0.82 -4.30
C ASP A 7 -0.87 1.55 -5.51
N PRO A 8 -0.09 2.37 -6.24
CA PRO A 8 -0.61 3.32 -7.22
C PRO A 8 -1.02 2.65 -8.54
N SER A 9 -2.18 3.02 -9.05
CA SER A 9 -2.66 2.56 -10.35
C SER A 9 -2.07 3.31 -11.55
N SER A 10 -2.21 2.72 -12.72
CA SER A 10 -2.07 3.39 -14.02
C SER A 10 -3.06 4.57 -14.18
N ASN A 11 -2.70 5.57 -14.98
CA ASN A 11 -3.62 6.63 -15.45
C ASN A 11 -4.32 6.29 -16.77
N ARG A 12 -3.98 5.17 -17.42
CA ARG A 12 -4.51 4.77 -18.74
C ARG A 12 -5.39 3.53 -18.70
N ILE A 13 -5.09 2.59 -17.82
CA ILE A 13 -5.79 1.30 -17.75
C ILE A 13 -7.02 1.47 -16.87
N GLU A 14 -8.20 1.63 -17.49
CA GLU A 14 -9.45 1.94 -16.76
C GLU A 14 -9.87 0.85 -15.76
N THR A 15 -9.44 -0.38 -16.00
CA THR A 15 -9.71 -1.51 -15.11
C THR A 15 -8.79 -1.55 -13.91
N SER A 16 -7.68 -0.80 -13.90
CA SER A 16 -6.73 -0.76 -12.79
C SER A 16 -7.29 -0.03 -11.57
N THR A 17 -6.70 -0.27 -10.41
CA THR A 17 -7.19 0.27 -9.14
C THR A 17 -6.01 0.66 -8.25
N THR A 18 -6.11 1.80 -7.56
CA THR A 18 -5.15 2.17 -6.53
C THR A 18 -5.59 1.49 -5.23
N GLY A 19 -4.75 0.60 -4.73
CA GLY A 19 -4.97 -0.08 -3.45
C GLY A 19 -4.50 0.79 -2.29
N ILE A 20 -5.34 1.00 -1.29
CA ILE A 20 -4.97 1.78 -0.11
C ILE A 20 -5.32 0.98 1.13
N VAL A 21 -4.41 0.93 2.10
CA VAL A 21 -4.66 0.31 3.40
C VAL A 21 -4.19 1.22 4.51
N LEU A 22 -4.96 1.28 5.59
CA LEU A 22 -4.56 1.87 6.86
C LEU A 22 -4.38 0.73 7.85
N LEU A 23 -3.16 0.53 8.31
CA LEU A 23 -2.83 -0.40 9.38
C LEU A 23 -2.61 0.35 10.68
N ASP A 24 -2.97 -0.26 11.80
CA ASP A 24 -2.48 0.09 13.14
C ASP A 24 -1.65 -1.10 13.63
N ASN A 25 -0.33 -0.91 13.61
CA ASN A 25 0.66 -1.96 13.64
C ASN A 25 0.41 -3.00 12.54
N ALA A 26 0.23 -4.28 12.89
CA ALA A 26 -0.07 -5.32 11.92
C ALA A 26 -1.58 -5.56 11.74
N GLY A 27 -2.42 -4.76 12.43
CA GLY A 27 -3.87 -4.84 12.36
C GLY A 27 -4.46 -3.96 11.27
N LEU A 28 -5.43 -4.50 10.52
CA LEU A 28 -6.23 -3.71 9.57
C LEU A 28 -7.16 -2.75 10.31
N VAL A 29 -7.05 -1.45 10.04
CA VAL A 29 -8.04 -0.44 10.45
C VAL A 29 -9.08 -0.26 9.35
N SER A 30 -8.63 0.00 8.13
CA SER A 30 -9.50 0.18 6.98
C SER A 30 -8.72 0.01 5.67
N TYR A 31 -9.45 -0.07 4.56
CA TYR A 31 -8.87 -0.14 3.23
C TYR A 31 -9.81 0.48 2.20
N TRP A 32 -9.24 0.85 1.05
CA TRP A 32 -9.99 1.40 -0.07
C TRP A 32 -9.46 0.86 -1.39
N VAL A 33 -10.40 0.60 -2.30
CA VAL A 33 -10.12 0.30 -3.71
C VAL A 33 -10.55 1.54 -4.50
N VAL A 34 -9.57 2.35 -4.90
CA VAL A 34 -9.84 3.58 -5.65
C VAL A 34 -9.72 3.29 -7.16
N PRO A 35 -10.65 3.76 -8.00
CA PRO A 35 -10.52 3.61 -9.45
C PRO A 35 -9.22 4.21 -9.99
N PHE A 36 -8.81 3.76 -11.17
CA PHE A 36 -7.55 4.16 -11.80
C PHE A 36 -7.29 5.68 -11.86
N GLY A 37 -6.02 6.04 -11.84
CA GLY A 37 -5.49 7.35 -12.15
C GLY A 37 -5.53 8.40 -11.04
N ALA A 38 -4.69 9.42 -11.23
CA ALA A 38 -4.44 10.55 -10.35
C ALA A 38 -5.71 11.32 -10.00
N ARG A 39 -6.66 11.45 -10.94
CA ARG A 39 -7.92 12.17 -10.71
C ARG A 39 -8.78 11.50 -9.66
N ASN A 40 -8.92 10.18 -9.73
CA ASN A 40 -9.73 9.41 -8.79
C ASN A 40 -9.04 9.35 -7.42
N PHE A 41 -7.71 9.18 -7.40
CA PHE A 41 -6.94 9.29 -6.16
C PHE A 41 -7.13 10.65 -5.48
N SER A 42 -6.95 11.75 -6.22
CA SER A 42 -7.11 13.12 -5.69
C SER A 42 -8.54 13.37 -5.17
N ARG A 43 -9.54 12.74 -5.77
CA ARG A 43 -10.92 12.79 -5.29
C ARG A 43 -11.07 12.04 -3.96
N TRP A 44 -10.58 10.80 -3.89
CA TRP A 44 -10.57 10.02 -2.65
C TRP A 44 -9.86 10.77 -1.52
N PHE A 45 -8.73 11.42 -1.80
CA PHE A 45 -8.02 12.22 -0.80
C PHE A 45 -8.89 13.36 -0.25
N ARG A 46 -9.58 14.10 -1.12
CA ARG A 46 -10.47 15.20 -0.68
C ARG A 46 -11.68 14.73 0.12
N GLU A 47 -12.21 13.54 -0.20
CA GLU A 47 -13.43 13.00 0.41
C GLU A 47 -13.15 12.18 1.68
N VAL A 48 -11.98 11.55 1.76
CA VAL A 48 -11.62 10.59 2.83
C VAL A 48 -10.19 10.82 3.31
N GLY A 49 -9.21 10.76 2.41
CA GLY A 49 -7.79 10.61 2.77
C GLY A 49 -7.21 11.74 3.63
N ARG A 50 -7.67 12.97 3.46
CA ARG A 50 -7.18 14.15 4.21
C ARG A 50 -7.57 14.14 5.69
N ASP A 51 -8.63 13.41 6.03
CA ASP A 51 -9.21 13.36 7.38
C ASP A 51 -8.78 12.09 8.14
N LEU A 52 -7.90 11.28 7.55
CA LEU A 52 -7.36 10.07 8.18
C LEU A 52 -6.25 10.42 9.19
N GLU A 53 -6.28 9.73 10.33
CA GLU A 53 -5.17 9.75 11.28
C GLU A 53 -4.15 8.67 10.94
N TYR A 54 -2.91 9.08 10.66
CA TYR A 54 -1.78 8.20 10.38
C TYR A 54 -0.49 8.80 10.96
N ASP A 55 0.46 7.93 11.30
CA ASP A 55 1.80 8.35 11.75
C ASP A 55 2.75 8.48 10.55
N VAL A 56 2.59 7.60 9.56
CA VAL A 56 3.37 7.60 8.33
C VAL A 56 2.49 7.29 7.13
N VAL A 57 2.86 7.84 5.97
CA VAL A 57 2.28 7.49 4.68
C VAL A 57 3.38 7.04 3.72
N ILE A 58 3.13 5.93 3.04
CA ILE A 58 4.08 5.33 2.10
C ILE A 58 3.38 5.01 0.78
N VAL A 59 4.12 5.05 -0.32
CA VAL A 59 3.63 4.64 -1.65
C VAL A 59 4.69 3.81 -2.36
N GLU A 60 4.26 2.82 -3.16
CA GLU A 60 5.21 2.07 -3.99
C GLU A 60 5.94 3.01 -4.95
N GLU A 61 7.27 2.88 -4.98
CA GLU A 61 8.11 3.60 -5.94
C GLU A 61 7.95 2.98 -7.33
N TYR A 62 7.37 3.74 -8.26
CA TYR A 62 7.34 3.36 -9.66
C TYR A 62 8.62 3.81 -10.39
N GLN A 63 9.38 2.86 -10.92
CA GLN A 63 10.58 3.15 -11.73
C GLN A 63 10.25 3.15 -13.22
N VAL A 64 10.26 4.34 -13.82
CA VAL A 64 10.15 4.53 -15.27
C VAL A 64 11.27 3.78 -15.97
N ARG A 65 10.95 3.02 -17.02
CA ARG A 65 11.94 2.33 -17.85
C ARG A 65 11.92 2.93 -19.25
N ASP A 66 12.89 3.80 -19.54
CA ASP A 66 12.95 4.60 -20.77
C ASP A 66 13.06 3.78 -22.07
N ASN A 67 13.51 2.52 -21.99
CA ASN A 67 13.79 1.70 -23.18
C ASN A 67 12.62 0.83 -23.64
N ASP A 68 11.45 0.92 -23.01
CA ASP A 68 10.29 0.09 -23.33
C ASP A 68 9.05 0.94 -23.60
N TYR A 69 8.96 1.48 -24.83
CA TYR A 69 7.83 2.30 -25.32
C TYR A 69 6.47 1.57 -25.26
N SER A 70 6.46 0.25 -25.01
CA SER A 70 5.23 -0.54 -24.85
C SER A 70 4.67 -0.50 -23.43
N ARG A 71 5.47 -0.06 -22.43
CA ARG A 71 5.06 -0.03 -21.04
C ARG A 71 4.34 1.26 -20.67
N ASP A 72 3.34 1.09 -19.82
CA ASP A 72 2.56 2.18 -19.28
C ASP A 72 3.29 2.88 -18.12
N ASN A 73 3.98 3.97 -18.43
CA ASN A 73 4.66 4.83 -17.46
C ASN A 73 3.72 5.81 -16.74
N SER A 74 2.41 5.79 -17.04
CA SER A 74 1.44 6.73 -16.48
C SER A 74 1.14 6.49 -15.00
N VAL A 75 1.63 5.40 -14.41
CA VAL A 75 1.62 5.19 -12.95
C VAL A 75 2.40 6.31 -12.23
N ALA A 76 3.47 6.84 -12.85
CA ALA A 76 4.23 7.96 -12.31
C ALA A 76 3.35 9.19 -12.01
N GLU A 77 2.35 9.47 -12.86
CA GLU A 77 1.40 10.57 -12.64
C GLU A 77 0.51 10.32 -11.41
N THR A 78 0.15 9.06 -11.10
CA THR A 78 -0.56 8.72 -9.85
C THR A 78 0.36 8.92 -8.65
N VAL A 79 1.64 8.53 -8.74
CA VAL A 79 2.62 8.75 -7.67
C VAL A 79 2.82 10.24 -7.40
N GLU A 80 2.93 11.07 -8.43
CA GLU A 80 3.01 12.53 -8.30
C GLU A 80 1.77 13.10 -7.60
N ALA A 81 0.57 12.61 -7.93
CA ALA A 81 -0.66 13.00 -7.25
C ALA A 81 -0.68 12.58 -5.77
N VAL A 82 -0.13 11.40 -5.44
CA VAL A 82 0.06 10.95 -4.06
C VAL A 82 0.98 11.91 -3.30
N GLN A 83 2.13 12.27 -3.88
CA GLN A 83 3.08 13.22 -3.29
C GLN A 83 2.49 14.62 -3.11
N ALA A 84 1.65 15.07 -4.04
CA ALA A 84 0.95 16.35 -3.91
C ALA A 84 -0.11 16.34 -2.78
N CYS A 85 -0.78 15.20 -2.55
CA CYS A 85 -1.74 15.05 -1.46
C CYS A 85 -1.06 14.83 -0.10
N PHE A 86 0.09 14.15 -0.10
CA PHE A 86 0.86 13.78 1.08
C PHE A 86 2.32 14.24 0.95
N PRO A 87 2.65 15.49 1.32
CA PRO A 87 3.99 16.05 1.09
C PRO A 87 5.15 15.29 1.76
N ASN A 88 4.87 14.52 2.81
CA ASN A 88 5.86 13.73 3.56
C ASN A 88 5.83 12.24 3.22
N VAL A 89 5.19 11.84 2.11
CA VAL A 89 5.10 10.43 1.72
C VAL A 89 6.48 9.85 1.40
N GLU A 90 6.76 8.65 1.93
CA GLU A 90 7.95 7.89 1.57
C GLU A 90 7.70 7.03 0.33
N LEU A 91 8.59 7.13 -0.66
CA LEU A 91 8.63 6.21 -1.79
C LEU A 91 9.33 4.91 -1.38
N VAL A 92 8.68 3.76 -1.61
CA VAL A 92 9.19 2.46 -1.17
C VAL A 92 9.40 1.53 -2.36
N ARG A 93 10.65 1.11 -2.57
CA ARG A 93 10.97 0.06 -3.54
C ARG A 93 10.47 -1.29 -3.04
N ASN A 94 9.65 -1.97 -3.81
CA ASN A 94 9.08 -3.27 -3.44
C ASN A 94 10.00 -4.49 -3.70
N ALA A 95 11.27 -4.26 -4.05
CA ALA A 95 12.22 -5.33 -4.35
C ALA A 95 12.41 -6.25 -3.13
N GLY A 96 11.99 -7.51 -3.26
CA GLY A 96 12.07 -8.52 -2.19
C GLY A 96 10.87 -8.54 -1.23
N TYR A 97 9.85 -7.69 -1.42
CA TYR A 97 8.72 -7.65 -0.48
C TYR A 97 7.92 -8.96 -0.38
N VAL A 98 7.88 -9.80 -1.44
CA VAL A 98 7.18 -11.11 -1.42
C VAL A 98 7.97 -12.14 -0.62
N SER A 99 9.30 -12.11 -0.69
CA SER A 99 10.14 -13.01 0.09
C SER A 99 10.12 -12.64 1.56
N ASP A 100 10.16 -11.33 1.85
CA ASP A 100 10.27 -10.82 3.21
C ASP A 100 8.91 -10.86 3.93
N ILE A 101 7.82 -10.56 3.21
CA ILE A 101 6.43 -10.63 3.69
C ILE A 101 5.65 -11.66 2.86
N PRO A 102 5.75 -12.96 3.22
CA PRO A 102 5.17 -14.04 2.45
C PRO A 102 3.64 -14.12 2.57
N ASP A 103 2.99 -14.75 1.59
CA ASP A 103 1.54 -14.91 1.54
C ASP A 103 0.95 -15.56 2.80
N GLN A 104 1.68 -16.53 3.37
CA GLN A 104 1.25 -17.19 4.61
C GLN A 104 1.18 -16.21 5.79
N LEU A 105 2.10 -15.24 5.85
CA LEU A 105 2.08 -14.19 6.87
C LEU A 105 0.84 -13.31 6.71
N LEU A 106 0.59 -12.82 5.49
CA LEU A 106 -0.60 -12.01 5.19
C LEU A 106 -1.90 -12.76 5.53
N ARG A 107 -1.98 -14.06 5.24
CA ARG A 107 -3.13 -14.90 5.58
C ARG A 107 -3.35 -15.00 7.08
N LYS A 108 -2.28 -15.23 7.86
CA LYS A 108 -2.35 -15.26 9.32
C LYS A 108 -2.79 -13.92 9.89
N LEU A 109 -2.32 -12.80 9.32
CA LEU A 109 -2.70 -11.46 9.78
C LEU A 109 -4.10 -11.01 9.30
N GLY A 110 -4.82 -11.84 8.52
CA GLY A 110 -6.09 -11.43 7.93
C GLY A 110 -5.97 -10.41 6.80
N LEU A 111 -4.75 -10.15 6.31
CA LEU A 111 -4.40 -9.18 5.26
C LEU A 111 -4.29 -9.84 3.88
N TRP A 112 -4.98 -10.96 3.67
CA TRP A 112 -4.94 -11.70 2.41
C TRP A 112 -6.17 -11.43 1.53
N THR A 113 -7.37 -11.48 2.11
CA THR A 113 -8.62 -11.39 1.33
C THR A 113 -9.25 -10.02 1.54
N PHE A 114 -9.41 -9.28 0.45
CA PHE A 114 -10.09 -7.98 0.39
C PHE A 114 -11.15 -7.99 -0.70
N ASP A 115 -11.93 -6.91 -0.80
CA ASP A 115 -12.85 -6.71 -1.92
C ASP A 115 -12.12 -6.77 -3.27
N LYS A 116 -12.87 -7.15 -4.31
CA LYS A 116 -12.33 -7.41 -5.64
C LYS A 116 -11.70 -6.13 -6.24
N SER A 117 -10.41 -6.21 -6.54
CA SER A 117 -9.60 -5.20 -7.23
C SER A 117 -8.92 -5.80 -8.47
N HIS A 118 -8.30 -4.98 -9.32
CA HIS A 118 -7.73 -5.42 -10.60
C HIS A 118 -6.57 -6.40 -10.44
N HIS A 119 -5.65 -6.12 -9.51
CA HIS A 119 -4.44 -6.94 -9.27
C HIS A 119 -4.25 -7.35 -7.81
N GLN A 120 -5.29 -7.29 -6.98
CA GLN A 120 -5.15 -7.44 -5.52
C GLN A 120 -4.37 -6.26 -4.91
N ASP A 121 -4.62 -5.06 -5.41
CA ASP A 121 -3.82 -3.85 -5.12
C ASP A 121 -3.83 -3.52 -3.61
N VAL A 122 -4.95 -3.78 -2.92
CA VAL A 122 -5.03 -3.61 -1.45
C VAL A 122 -4.11 -4.59 -0.71
N ARG A 123 -3.98 -5.82 -1.21
CA ARG A 123 -3.05 -6.81 -0.66
C ARG A 123 -1.61 -6.39 -0.89
N ALA A 124 -1.32 -5.84 -2.07
CA ALA A 124 0.01 -5.29 -2.37
C ALA A 124 0.35 -4.12 -1.42
N ALA A 125 -0.59 -3.19 -1.18
CA ALA A 125 -0.45 -2.11 -0.21
C ALA A 125 -0.21 -2.64 1.23
N ALA A 126 -0.96 -3.65 1.68
CA ALA A 126 -0.75 -4.29 2.98
C ALA A 126 0.62 -4.95 3.09
N ARG A 127 1.08 -5.63 2.03
CA ARG A 127 2.43 -6.19 1.97
C ARG A 127 3.49 -5.10 2.07
N LEU A 128 3.31 -4.00 1.33
CA LEU A 128 4.23 -2.86 1.32
C LEU A 128 4.37 -2.23 2.71
N ALA A 129 3.26 -2.08 3.44
CA ALA A 129 3.26 -1.55 4.81
C ALA A 129 4.13 -2.38 5.76
N LEU A 130 3.89 -3.70 5.82
CA LEU A 130 4.66 -4.59 6.68
C LEU A 130 6.13 -4.69 6.24
N PHE A 131 6.37 -4.66 4.93
CA PHE A 131 7.73 -4.67 4.37
C PHE A 131 8.51 -3.42 4.78
N TRP A 132 7.91 -2.24 4.64
CA TRP A 132 8.52 -0.98 5.08
C TRP A 132 8.82 -1.02 6.59
N ALA A 133 7.87 -1.46 7.41
CA ALA A 133 8.05 -1.53 8.86
C ALA A 133 9.18 -2.49 9.26
N GLN A 134 9.26 -3.65 8.61
CA GLN A 134 10.36 -4.60 8.82
C GLN A 134 11.70 -4.02 8.39
N ARG A 135 11.77 -3.34 7.23
CA ARG A 135 13.01 -2.74 6.72
C ARG A 135 13.51 -1.54 7.54
N LYS A 136 12.61 -0.91 8.29
CA LYS A 136 12.90 0.23 9.17
C LYS A 136 13.05 -0.17 10.64
N ASP A 137 12.99 -1.47 10.94
CA ASP A 137 13.05 -2.01 12.30
C ASP A 137 12.05 -1.36 13.25
N ILE A 138 10.81 -1.16 12.80
CA ILE A 138 9.73 -0.60 13.63
C ILE A 138 9.31 -1.64 14.67
N GLU A 139 9.89 -1.53 15.87
CA GLU A 139 9.77 -2.53 16.94
C GLU A 139 8.32 -2.88 17.29
N GLU A 140 7.44 -1.89 17.48
CA GLU A 140 6.05 -2.14 17.86
C GLU A 140 5.25 -2.91 16.80
N VAL A 141 5.55 -2.70 15.50
CA VAL A 141 4.91 -3.43 14.40
C VAL A 141 5.41 -4.87 14.38
N ILE A 142 6.74 -5.07 14.50
CA ILE A 142 7.35 -6.41 14.50
C ILE A 142 6.85 -7.24 15.69
N GLN A 143 6.74 -6.63 16.87
CA GLN A 143 6.18 -7.28 18.04
C GLN A 143 4.69 -7.64 17.85
N ASP A 144 3.89 -6.74 17.28
CA ASP A 144 2.46 -7.01 17.01
C ASP A 144 2.28 -8.15 16.00
N ILE A 145 3.12 -8.22 14.95
CA ILE A 145 3.16 -9.37 14.03
C ILE A 145 3.37 -10.68 14.81
N GLY A 146 4.40 -10.72 15.67
CA GLY A 146 4.72 -11.90 16.48
C GLY A 146 3.60 -12.31 17.44
N ASN A 147 2.97 -11.33 18.08
CA ASN A 147 1.87 -11.55 19.02
C ASN A 147 0.64 -12.15 18.31
N ARG A 148 0.23 -11.58 17.18
CA ARG A 148 -0.93 -12.05 16.41
C ARG A 148 -0.74 -13.47 15.89
N ILE A 149 0.47 -13.80 15.43
CA ILE A 149 0.75 -15.15 14.92
C ILE A 149 0.75 -16.18 16.05
N THR A 150 1.26 -15.82 17.22
CA THR A 150 1.31 -16.72 18.39
C THR A 150 -0.06 -16.94 19.01
N GLN A 151 -0.86 -15.87 19.17
CA GLN A 151 -2.20 -15.93 19.77
C GLN A 151 -3.22 -16.68 18.90
N MET A 152 -2.98 -16.79 17.59
CA MET A 152 -3.83 -17.60 16.70
C MET A 152 -3.47 -19.09 16.70
N ALA A 153 -2.36 -19.48 17.35
CA ALA A 153 -1.93 -20.88 17.48
C ALA A 153 -2.36 -21.53 18.80
N SER A 154 -3.01 -20.77 19.69
CA SER A 154 -3.56 -21.20 20.99
C SER A 154 -5.08 -21.25 20.95
#